data_AF-A0A1Y1UPZ7-F1
#
_entry.id   AF-A0A1Y1UPZ7-F1
#
_cell.length_a   1.000
_cell.length_b   1.000
_cell.length_c   1.000
_cell.angle_alpha   90.00
_cell.angle_beta   90.00
_cell.angle_gamma   90.00
#
_symmetry.space_group_name_H-M   'P 1'
#
loop_
_entity.id
_entity.type
_entity.pdbx_description
1 polymer ?
#
loop_
_entity_poly.entity_id
_entity_poly.type
_entity_poly.pdbx_seq_one_letter_code
_entity_poly.pdbx_strand_id
1 'polypeptide(L)'
;MTEKMSEDGSLSSSLSQSSADSIILSPMSIESESRLLKSPSEILHRVLCTSGADDPFAIAQAAKTCSQLRSFIYDNPDSALWRDIYLQRYDDPKRAGAFCSPRPPPNWRKQVQDRELVSRMLRTWDKDDLVSHLDLIASTLLDLYLDLPATTAPSSSDEDPLETDESPNGILLSSLLQSEGFRDLYFEHSTTETKPLLRPLRAQPGNPNRQVQRRAVNADLMRLHVLLSPDFSDEEVHRQQRGWLREMVYGASNYSVENDWGPFNPDGTVDWTLVDAVGSVMMGNAKDVLFMGEDTWRQALPPMSYGIEPTRGWGFNDLSNVEDWAGVEGVWCGSYAFLDLADLSYTDWITLNEPGLIQLRRSLNTLDLTRYHEAVGDLMRLELVIDREGYKPEPMPRIETNLPTSSLLPPIYFHGSSVQQSSAITFASNSSASFVRGVVQLTADDPPQVRWTLVIRYGGEDRWRLECVQVGGRGSKRGFFGIWTDALKEEHSPNGPVWYWKP
;
A
#
# COMPACT_ATOMS: atom_id res chain seq x y z
N MET A 1 3.56 -38.37 80.64
CA MET A 1 3.60 -38.24 82.12
C MET A 1 4.66 -37.18 82.41
N THR A 2 4.29 -35.90 82.28
CA THR A 2 3.98 -34.96 83.38
C THR A 2 5.22 -34.65 84.21
N GLU A 3 5.89 -33.52 83.97
CA GLU A 3 5.59 -32.16 84.51
C GLU A 3 6.44 -31.87 85.76
N LYS A 4 7.33 -30.85 85.71
CA LYS A 4 7.30 -29.68 86.60
C LYS A 4 8.59 -28.85 86.54
N MET A 5 8.38 -27.57 86.25
CA MET A 5 9.23 -26.43 86.61
C MET A 5 9.27 -26.24 88.13
N SER A 6 10.40 -25.73 88.64
CA SER A 6 10.43 -24.62 89.60
C SER A 6 11.86 -24.11 89.81
N GLU A 7 12.03 -22.81 89.58
CA GLU A 7 13.21 -21.97 89.82
C GLU A 7 13.43 -21.68 91.32
N ASP A 8 14.69 -21.41 91.68
CA ASP A 8 15.19 -20.32 92.55
C ASP A 8 16.64 -20.68 92.93
N GLY A 9 17.66 -19.83 92.97
CA GLY A 9 17.86 -18.41 92.73
C GLY A 9 19.32 -18.15 93.14
N SER A 10 20.12 -17.45 92.35
CA SER A 10 21.52 -17.14 92.71
C SER A 10 21.88 -15.70 92.41
N LEU A 11 22.33 -15.00 93.46
CA LEU A 11 22.88 -13.65 93.42
C LEU A 11 24.40 -13.70 93.28
N SER A 12 24.86 -13.05 92.21
CA SER A 12 26.11 -12.32 92.00
C SER A 12 27.29 -12.47 92.97
N SER A 13 28.48 -12.74 92.40
CA SER A 13 29.61 -11.81 92.57
C SER A 13 30.60 -11.88 91.40
N SER A 14 30.98 -10.68 90.99
CA SER A 14 31.88 -10.23 89.94
C SER A 14 33.27 -10.86 89.90
N LEU A 15 33.78 -11.10 88.69
CA LEU A 15 35.19 -10.92 88.34
C LEU A 15 35.30 -10.39 86.90
N SER A 16 36.01 -9.26 86.78
CA SER A 16 36.27 -8.45 85.60
C SER A 16 37.28 -9.09 84.65
N GLN A 17 37.10 -8.95 83.33
CA GLN A 17 38.22 -8.85 82.39
C GLN A 17 37.86 -8.02 81.14
N SER A 18 38.86 -7.25 80.72
CA SER A 18 38.91 -6.13 79.79
C SER A 18 38.28 -6.36 78.40
N SER A 19 37.50 -5.37 77.96
CA SER A 19 37.08 -5.16 76.57
C SER A 19 38.24 -4.64 75.72
N ALA A 20 38.56 -5.35 74.65
CA ALA A 20 39.37 -4.84 73.55
C ALA A 20 38.48 -3.95 72.66
N ASP A 21 38.87 -2.69 72.48
CA ASP A 21 38.23 -1.75 71.58
C ASP A 21 38.47 -2.17 70.11
N SER A 22 37.46 -2.82 69.53
CA SER A 22 37.35 -2.98 68.08
C SER A 22 36.77 -1.69 67.51
N ILE A 23 37.63 -0.88 66.90
CA ILE A 23 37.21 0.25 66.04
C ILE A 23 36.41 -0.35 64.88
N ILE A 24 35.09 -0.27 64.96
CA ILE A 24 34.19 -0.53 63.84
C ILE A 24 34.36 0.64 62.88
N LEU A 25 35.23 0.48 61.88
CA LEU A 25 35.18 1.27 60.66
C LEU A 25 33.82 1.01 60.02
N SER A 26 32.90 1.97 60.14
CA SER A 26 31.71 2.03 59.29
C SER A 26 32.18 1.96 57.83
N PRO A 27 31.58 1.12 56.97
CA PRO A 27 31.86 1.23 55.55
C PRO A 27 31.38 2.59 55.12
N MET A 28 32.31 3.49 54.78
CA MET A 28 32.00 4.67 54.00
C MET A 28 31.37 4.19 52.70
N SER A 29 30.05 4.30 52.60
CA SER A 29 29.33 4.24 51.34
C SER A 29 29.77 5.45 50.51
N ILE A 30 30.93 5.35 49.84
CA ILE A 30 31.20 6.20 48.70
C ILE A 30 30.30 5.63 47.61
N GLU A 31 29.05 6.09 47.57
CA GLU A 31 28.20 5.93 46.41
C GLU A 31 28.88 6.65 45.25
N SER A 32 29.71 5.91 44.51
CA SER A 32 30.21 6.33 43.21
C SER A 32 29.06 6.22 42.21
N GLU A 33 27.98 6.96 42.46
CA GLU A 33 26.96 7.20 41.44
C GLU A 33 27.68 7.66 40.16
N SER A 34 27.35 6.99 39.06
CA SER A 34 27.92 7.27 37.75
C SER A 34 27.82 8.76 37.44
N ARG A 35 28.90 9.36 36.93
CA ARG A 35 28.91 10.77 36.51
C ARG A 35 27.82 11.09 35.47
N LEU A 36 27.43 10.08 34.68
CA LEU A 36 26.32 10.18 33.73
C LEU A 36 24.97 10.28 34.45
N LEU A 37 24.75 9.47 35.49
CA LEU A 37 23.49 9.50 36.27
C LEU A 37 23.35 10.75 37.14
N LYS A 38 24.47 11.42 37.43
CA LYS A 38 24.51 12.74 38.09
C LYS A 38 24.24 13.91 37.14
N SER A 39 24.24 13.68 35.83
CA SER A 39 23.95 14.75 34.88
C SER A 39 22.46 15.14 34.94
N PRO A 40 22.11 16.39 34.60
CA PRO A 40 20.70 16.78 34.48
C PRO A 40 19.93 15.86 33.54
N SER A 41 18.66 15.61 33.84
CA SER A 41 17.82 14.70 33.06
C SER A 41 17.72 15.07 31.59
N GLU A 42 17.87 16.35 31.24
CA GLU A 42 17.88 16.86 29.87
C GLU A 42 19.13 16.44 29.10
N ILE A 43 20.28 16.36 29.78
CA ILE A 43 21.53 15.86 29.17
C ILE A 43 21.41 14.36 28.95
N LEU A 44 20.91 13.63 29.94
CA LEU A 44 20.66 12.21 29.82
C LEU A 44 19.67 11.91 28.69
N HIS A 45 18.56 12.67 28.62
CA HIS A 45 17.57 12.60 27.55
C HIS A 45 18.21 12.83 26.18
N ARG A 46 18.98 13.90 26.03
CA ARG A 46 19.62 14.22 24.74
C ARG A 46 20.60 13.15 24.29
N VAL A 47 21.42 12.62 25.20
CA VAL A 47 22.36 11.52 24.89
C VAL A 47 21.60 10.28 24.45
N LEU A 48 20.59 9.84 25.21
CA LEU A 48 19.76 8.69 24.85
C LEU A 48 19.00 8.92 23.55
N CYS A 49 18.49 10.14 23.32
CA CYS A 49 17.77 10.47 22.10
C CYS A 49 18.67 10.37 20.87
N THR A 50 19.86 10.97 20.90
CA THR A 50 20.81 10.90 19.78
C THR A 50 21.27 9.45 19.53
N SER A 51 21.66 8.73 20.60
CA SER A 51 22.07 7.33 20.44
C SER A 51 20.94 6.42 19.94
N GLY A 52 19.70 6.68 20.36
CA GLY A 52 18.53 5.90 19.96
C GLY A 52 18.01 6.22 18.56
N ALA A 53 18.20 7.47 18.10
CA ALA A 53 17.90 7.86 16.73
C ALA A 53 18.84 7.15 15.74
N ASP A 54 20.12 6.97 16.10
CA ASP A 54 21.09 6.20 15.31
C ASP A 54 20.83 4.69 15.40
N ASP A 55 20.76 4.15 16.62
CA ASP A 55 20.55 2.72 16.90
C ASP A 55 19.54 2.50 18.05
N PRO A 56 18.30 2.09 17.75
CA PRO A 56 17.28 1.82 18.77
C PRO A 56 17.68 0.66 19.69
N PHE A 57 18.55 -0.25 19.23
CA PHE A 57 19.07 -1.34 20.04
C PHE A 57 19.97 -0.84 21.16
N ALA A 58 20.73 0.23 20.93
CA ALA A 58 21.55 0.89 21.94
C ALA A 58 20.72 1.35 23.15
N ILE A 59 19.45 1.72 22.95
CA ILE A 59 18.52 2.10 24.03
C ILE A 59 18.12 0.88 24.87
N ALA A 60 17.86 -0.25 24.21
CA ALA A 60 17.58 -1.49 24.92
C ALA A 60 18.78 -1.97 25.74
N GLN A 61 20.02 -1.79 25.24
CA GLN A 61 21.24 -2.06 25.99
C GLN A 61 21.43 -1.06 27.14
N ALA A 62 21.20 0.22 26.85
CA ALA A 62 20.96 1.33 27.77
C ALA A 62 20.27 0.89 29.06
N ALA A 63 19.03 0.45 28.88
CA ALA A 63 18.11 0.04 29.92
C ALA A 63 18.49 -1.26 30.63
N LYS A 64 19.43 -2.06 30.11
CA LYS A 64 19.93 -3.28 30.77
C LYS A 64 21.05 -2.98 31.76
N THR A 65 21.68 -1.80 31.69
CA THR A 65 22.86 -1.49 32.52
C THR A 65 22.50 -1.17 33.97
N CYS A 66 21.42 -0.42 34.22
CA CYS A 66 20.94 -0.14 35.59
C CYS A 66 19.43 0.13 35.64
N SER A 67 18.86 -0.02 36.84
CA SER A 67 17.43 0.22 37.09
C SER A 67 17.02 1.69 36.87
N GLN A 68 17.90 2.64 37.18
CA GLN A 68 17.60 4.07 36.98
C GLN A 68 17.45 4.42 35.49
N LEU A 69 18.34 3.93 34.63
CA LEU A 69 18.22 4.11 33.17
C LEU A 69 17.02 3.36 32.62
N ARG A 70 16.77 2.14 33.12
CA ARG A 70 15.59 1.37 32.74
C ARG A 70 14.31 2.16 33.02
N SER A 71 14.21 2.74 34.21
CA SER A 71 13.04 3.51 34.62
C SER A 71 12.90 4.80 33.82
N PHE A 72 14.01 5.52 33.58
CA PHE A 72 14.03 6.69 32.72
C PHE A 72 13.55 6.39 31.28
N ILE A 73 13.96 5.25 30.72
CA ILE A 73 13.65 4.86 29.34
C ILE A 73 12.22 4.31 29.20
N TYR A 74 11.73 3.51 30.16
CA TYR A 74 10.49 2.75 30.00
C TYR A 74 9.32 3.18 30.89
N ASP A 75 9.58 3.81 32.03
CA ASP A 75 8.56 4.13 33.02
C ASP A 75 8.17 5.63 33.01
N ASN A 76 8.72 6.40 32.07
CA ASN A 76 8.39 7.82 31.93
C ASN A 76 6.99 8.00 31.30
N PRO A 77 6.03 8.66 31.99
CA PRO A 77 4.65 8.78 31.53
C PRO A 77 4.50 9.61 30.25
N ASP A 78 5.38 10.60 30.04
CA ASP A 78 5.24 11.55 28.93
C ASP A 78 5.73 10.97 27.59
N SER A 79 6.37 9.79 27.61
CA SER A 79 6.95 9.14 26.44
C SER A 79 7.86 10.04 25.59
N ALA A 80 8.36 11.14 26.17
CA ALA A 80 9.05 12.21 25.46
C ALA A 80 10.33 11.70 24.77
N LEU A 81 11.08 10.81 25.43
CA LEU A 81 12.27 10.20 24.86
C LEU A 81 11.95 9.42 23.57
N TRP A 82 10.92 8.57 23.61
CA TRP A 82 10.51 7.78 22.44
C TRP A 82 9.93 8.64 21.33
N ARG A 83 9.19 9.70 21.68
CA ARG A 83 8.72 10.70 20.71
C ARG A 83 9.87 11.38 20.01
N ASP A 84 10.88 11.85 20.74
CA ASP A 84 12.01 12.57 20.14
C ASP A 84 12.91 11.63 19.33
N ILE A 85 13.11 10.37 19.76
CA ILE A 85 13.78 9.33 18.96
C ILE A 85 13.02 9.09 17.65
N TYR A 86 11.69 8.94 17.74
CA TYR A 86 10.84 8.72 16.59
C TYR A 86 10.98 9.88 15.58
N LEU A 87 10.83 11.13 16.03
CA LEU A 87 10.84 12.31 15.16
C LEU A 87 12.22 12.61 14.53
N GLN A 88 13.30 12.04 15.06
CA GLN A 88 14.62 12.11 14.42
C GLN A 88 14.83 11.05 13.33
N ARG A 89 14.01 9.98 13.33
CA ARG A 89 14.20 8.81 12.47
C ARG A 89 13.09 8.63 11.43
N TYR A 90 11.91 9.19 11.70
CA TYR A 90 10.69 9.01 10.92
C TYR A 90 9.95 10.34 10.74
N ASP A 91 9.08 10.40 9.72
CA ASP A 91 8.20 11.55 9.51
C ASP A 91 7.18 11.73 10.63
N ASP A 92 6.86 12.98 10.96
CA ASP A 92 5.84 13.32 11.96
C ASP A 92 4.43 12.94 11.45
N PRO A 93 3.69 12.02 12.11
CA PRO A 93 2.34 11.63 11.70
C PRO A 93 1.34 12.78 11.68
N LYS A 94 1.64 13.89 12.36
CA LYS A 94 0.81 15.11 12.32
C LYS A 94 0.91 15.86 10.99
N ARG A 95 1.99 15.64 10.24
CA ARG A 95 2.23 16.21 8.91
C ARG A 95 1.83 15.27 7.78
N ALA A 96 1.24 14.12 8.11
CA ALA A 96 0.79 13.13 7.15
C ALA A 96 -0.19 13.74 6.13
N GLY A 97 0.10 13.58 4.84
CA GLY A 97 -0.72 14.13 3.77
C GLY A 97 -2.04 13.38 3.55
N ALA A 98 -2.12 12.12 4.00
CA ALA A 98 -3.24 11.23 3.76
C ALA A 98 -4.52 11.60 4.54
N PHE A 99 -4.40 12.35 5.65
CA PHE A 99 -5.51 12.60 6.56
C PHE A 99 -5.99 14.05 6.53
N CYS A 100 -7.31 14.25 6.65
CA CYS A 100 -7.91 15.58 6.80
C CYS A 100 -7.56 16.22 8.14
N SER A 101 -7.64 15.43 9.20
CA SER A 101 -7.32 15.87 10.56
C SER A 101 -6.05 15.20 11.04
N PRO A 102 -5.20 15.90 11.81
CA PRO A 102 -4.01 15.29 12.40
C PRO A 102 -4.37 14.03 13.19
N ARG A 103 -3.62 12.94 12.98
CA ARG A 103 -3.80 11.71 13.74
C ARG A 103 -3.56 11.97 15.24
N PRO A 104 -4.26 11.25 16.14
CA PRO A 104 -3.89 11.26 17.54
C PRO A 104 -2.43 10.79 17.70
N PRO A 105 -1.70 11.28 18.71
CA PRO A 105 -0.32 10.87 18.93
C PRO A 105 -0.26 9.35 19.13
N PRO A 106 0.56 8.62 18.36
CA PRO A 106 0.67 7.18 18.49
C PRO A 106 1.40 6.81 19.78
N ASN A 107 1.38 5.52 20.10
CA ASN A 107 2.32 4.98 21.06
C ASN A 107 3.73 4.99 20.44
N TRP A 108 4.47 6.08 20.67
CA TRP A 108 5.79 6.33 20.09
C TRP A 108 6.76 5.17 20.30
N ARG A 109 6.79 4.61 21.52
CA ARG A 109 7.63 3.46 21.85
C ARG A 109 7.28 2.27 20.97
N LYS A 110 6.00 1.89 20.92
CA LYS A 110 5.53 0.74 20.14
C LYS A 110 5.85 0.94 18.66
N GLN A 111 5.60 2.13 18.09
CA GLN A 111 5.90 2.37 16.68
C GLN A 111 7.40 2.28 16.36
N VAL A 112 8.30 2.84 17.20
CA VAL A 112 9.74 2.68 16.99
C VAL A 112 10.14 1.20 17.04
N GLN A 113 9.60 0.45 17.99
CA GLN A 113 9.90 -0.98 18.17
C GLN A 113 9.38 -1.84 17.01
N ASP A 114 8.13 -1.63 16.60
CA ASP A 114 7.49 -2.38 15.51
C ASP A 114 8.18 -2.08 14.17
N ARG A 115 8.49 -0.80 13.87
CA ARG A 115 9.22 -0.42 12.64
C ARG A 115 10.63 -0.99 12.59
N GLU A 116 11.36 -1.00 13.70
CA GLU A 116 12.69 -1.60 13.77
C GLU A 116 12.63 -3.13 13.65
N LEU A 117 11.65 -3.77 14.29
CA LEU A 117 11.43 -5.21 14.20
C LEU A 117 11.13 -5.65 12.76
N VAL A 118 10.16 -4.98 12.11
CA VAL A 118 9.78 -5.25 10.71
C VAL A 118 10.95 -4.98 9.76
N SER A 119 11.65 -3.86 9.95
CA SER A 119 12.84 -3.54 9.16
C SER A 119 13.91 -4.63 9.26
N ARG A 120 14.12 -5.17 10.46
CA ARG A 120 15.07 -6.27 10.68
C ARG A 120 14.58 -7.56 10.04
N MET A 121 13.31 -7.94 10.23
CA MET A 121 12.72 -9.16 9.65
C MET A 121 12.89 -9.21 8.13
N LEU A 122 12.56 -8.12 7.44
CA LEU A 122 12.67 -8.01 5.99
C LEU A 122 14.13 -8.00 5.49
N ARG A 123 15.08 -7.51 6.31
CA ARG A 123 16.52 -7.50 5.98
C ARG A 123 17.21 -8.83 6.25
N THR A 124 16.86 -9.52 7.35
CA THR A 124 17.48 -10.80 7.72
C THR A 124 16.94 -11.95 6.90
N TRP A 125 15.68 -11.85 6.46
CA TRP A 125 14.97 -12.89 5.75
C TRP A 125 14.94 -14.23 6.50
N ASP A 126 13.94 -14.44 7.35
CA ASP A 126 13.58 -15.78 7.82
C ASP A 126 12.13 -16.06 7.43
N LYS A 127 11.90 -17.07 6.57
CA LYS A 127 10.59 -17.34 5.97
C LYS A 127 9.50 -17.59 7.02
N ASP A 128 9.81 -18.42 8.02
CA ASP A 128 8.85 -18.77 9.06
C ASP A 128 8.49 -17.55 9.94
N ASP A 129 9.45 -16.67 10.18
CA ASP A 129 9.25 -15.44 10.95
C ASP A 129 8.39 -14.43 10.18
N LEU A 130 8.62 -14.29 8.87
CA LEU A 130 7.84 -13.41 8.01
C LEU A 130 6.37 -13.84 7.91
N VAL A 131 6.11 -15.12 7.67
CA VAL A 131 4.74 -15.65 7.54
C VAL A 131 3.97 -15.53 8.85
N SER A 132 4.63 -15.81 9.99
CA SER A 132 3.98 -15.73 11.31
C SER A 132 3.66 -14.29 11.76
N HIS A 133 4.32 -13.28 11.18
CA HIS A 133 4.13 -11.86 11.50
C HIS A 133 3.57 -11.03 10.33
N LEU A 134 2.95 -11.67 9.32
CA LEU A 134 2.44 -11.00 8.12
C LEU A 134 1.58 -9.76 8.43
N ASP A 135 0.62 -9.87 9.36
CA ASP A 135 -0.27 -8.76 9.70
C ASP A 135 0.47 -7.59 10.36
N LEU A 136 1.48 -7.88 11.20
CA LEU A 136 2.32 -6.85 11.80
C LEU A 136 3.17 -6.15 10.74
N ILE A 137 3.74 -6.90 9.79
CA ILE A 137 4.53 -6.37 8.69
C ILE A 137 3.67 -5.46 7.81
N ALA A 138 2.52 -5.96 7.34
CA ALA A 138 1.62 -5.22 6.45
C ALA A 138 1.12 -3.93 7.11
N SER A 139 0.62 -4.00 8.35
CA SER A 139 0.14 -2.82 9.08
C SER A 139 1.25 -1.80 9.38
N THR A 140 2.46 -2.25 9.72
CA THR A 140 3.59 -1.34 10.01
C THR A 140 4.09 -0.63 8.75
N LEU A 141 4.20 -1.34 7.63
CA LEU A 141 4.57 -0.76 6.34
C LEU A 141 3.49 0.19 5.82
N LEU A 142 2.22 -0.16 6.00
CA LEU A 142 1.11 0.72 5.64
C LEU A 142 1.08 1.97 6.53
N ASP A 143 1.34 1.87 7.83
CA ASP A 143 1.48 3.03 8.71
C ASP A 143 2.64 3.94 8.28
N LEU A 144 3.79 3.38 7.87
CA LEU A 144 4.90 4.14 7.30
C LEU A 144 4.48 4.92 6.05
N TYR A 145 3.71 4.28 5.17
CA TYR A 145 3.18 4.90 3.96
C TYR A 145 2.16 6.00 4.26
N LEU A 146 1.22 5.76 5.16
CA LEU A 146 0.17 6.71 5.50
C LEU A 146 0.71 7.93 6.28
N ASP A 147 1.84 7.77 6.97
CA ASP A 147 2.52 8.87 7.67
C ASP A 147 3.39 9.75 6.74
N LEU A 148 3.45 9.45 5.43
CA LEU A 148 4.21 10.27 4.48
C LEU A 148 3.67 11.71 4.44
N PRO A 149 4.55 12.72 4.48
CA PRO A 149 4.14 14.10 4.32
C PRO A 149 3.66 14.35 2.89
N ALA A 150 2.75 15.32 2.76
CA ALA A 150 2.33 15.82 1.47
C ALA A 150 3.54 16.25 0.61
N THR A 151 3.46 16.06 -0.70
CA THR A 151 4.41 16.70 -1.61
C THR A 151 4.16 18.20 -1.59
N THR A 152 5.21 19.00 -1.44
CA THR A 152 5.14 20.45 -1.65
C THR A 152 4.64 20.69 -3.07
N ALA A 153 3.53 21.43 -3.22
CA ALA A 153 3.04 21.79 -4.55
C ALA A 153 4.19 22.39 -5.37
N PRO A 154 4.31 22.09 -6.68
CA PRO A 154 5.42 22.61 -7.46
C PRO A 154 5.42 24.14 -7.40
N SER A 155 6.39 24.71 -6.70
CA SER A 155 6.77 26.11 -6.88
C SER A 155 7.19 26.25 -8.33
N SER A 156 6.41 27.01 -9.11
CA SER A 156 6.83 27.68 -10.35
C SER A 156 8.03 27.07 -11.10
N SER A 157 7.79 26.12 -12.01
CA SER A 157 8.55 25.80 -13.24
C SER A 157 10.10 25.76 -13.29
N ASP A 158 10.83 26.03 -12.22
CA ASP A 158 12.29 26.25 -12.19
C ASP A 158 13.01 25.39 -11.13
N GLU A 159 12.30 24.57 -10.35
CA GLU A 159 12.93 23.64 -9.40
C GLU A 159 13.39 22.36 -10.12
N ASP A 160 14.62 21.93 -9.79
CA ASP A 160 15.26 20.74 -10.33
C ASP A 160 14.39 19.50 -10.02
N PRO A 161 14.00 18.68 -11.02
CA PRO A 161 13.26 17.43 -10.77
C PRO A 161 13.98 16.45 -9.82
N LEU A 162 15.26 16.70 -9.49
CA LEU A 162 16.05 15.95 -8.52
C LEU A 162 16.04 16.53 -7.11
N GLU A 163 15.53 17.75 -6.87
CA GLU A 163 15.29 18.28 -5.52
C GLU A 163 14.04 17.60 -4.93
N THR A 164 14.19 16.36 -4.48
CA THR A 164 13.14 15.67 -3.74
C THR A 164 13.10 16.23 -2.32
N ASP A 165 11.91 16.62 -1.84
CA ASP A 165 11.65 16.83 -0.42
C ASP A 165 11.78 15.46 0.28
N GLU A 166 13.01 15.13 0.69
CA GLU A 166 13.38 13.81 1.18
C GLU A 166 12.58 13.46 2.45
N SER A 167 11.68 12.48 2.33
CA SER A 167 10.95 11.91 3.45
C SER A 167 11.72 10.70 4.00
N PRO A 168 12.11 10.70 5.29
CA PRO A 168 12.72 9.53 5.95
C PRO A 168 11.88 8.26 5.81
N ASN A 169 10.55 8.35 5.96
CA ASN A 169 9.67 7.20 5.74
C ASN A 169 9.70 6.78 4.28
N GLY A 170 9.75 7.72 3.33
CA GLY A 170 9.79 7.45 1.90
C GLY A 170 11.01 6.65 1.47
N ILE A 171 12.19 7.06 1.94
CA ILE A 171 13.47 6.37 1.69
C ILE A 171 13.45 4.98 2.32
N LEU A 172 13.07 4.89 3.59
CA LEU A 172 13.03 3.62 4.32
C LEU A 172 12.03 2.65 3.67
N LEU A 173 10.81 3.09 3.44
CA LEU A 173 9.73 2.26 2.89
C LEU A 173 10.08 1.78 1.48
N SER A 174 10.64 2.65 0.62
CA SER A 174 11.12 2.24 -0.71
C SER A 174 12.17 1.13 -0.59
N SER A 175 13.13 1.26 0.33
CA SER A 175 14.14 0.22 0.58
C SER A 175 13.53 -1.09 1.12
N LEU A 176 12.49 -1.03 1.94
CA LEU A 176 11.85 -2.23 2.53
C LEU A 176 10.97 -2.95 1.51
N LEU A 177 10.18 -2.22 0.71
CA LEU A 177 9.32 -2.81 -0.32
C LEU A 177 10.13 -3.39 -1.49
N GLN A 178 11.33 -2.87 -1.74
CA GLN A 178 12.29 -3.44 -2.71
C GLN A 178 13.19 -4.53 -2.11
N SER A 179 13.11 -4.77 -0.80
CA SER A 179 13.89 -5.84 -0.19
C SER A 179 13.51 -7.17 -0.80
N GLU A 180 14.46 -8.10 -0.81
CA GLU A 180 14.10 -9.49 -1.07
C GLU A 180 12.94 -9.83 -0.12
N GLY A 181 13.05 -9.59 1.20
CA GLY A 181 12.08 -9.97 2.24
C GLY A 181 10.61 -9.78 1.86
N PHE A 182 10.31 -8.62 1.28
CA PHE A 182 8.96 -8.27 0.83
C PHE A 182 8.54 -9.02 -0.46
N ARG A 183 9.49 -9.28 -1.35
CA ARG A 183 9.29 -9.98 -2.63
C ARG A 183 8.72 -11.40 -2.46
N ASP A 184 9.37 -12.28 -1.70
CA ASP A 184 8.84 -13.64 -1.41
C ASP A 184 7.55 -13.57 -0.59
N LEU A 185 7.41 -12.61 0.33
CA LEU A 185 6.16 -12.42 1.08
C LEU A 185 5.00 -12.19 0.11
N TYR A 186 5.22 -11.36 -0.92
CA TYR A 186 4.26 -11.19 -1.99
C TYR A 186 4.14 -12.43 -2.88
N PHE A 187 5.21 -12.91 -3.51
CA PHE A 187 5.11 -13.97 -4.52
C PHE A 187 4.76 -15.36 -3.98
N GLU A 188 5.17 -15.69 -2.75
CA GLU A 188 4.92 -17.01 -2.14
C GLU A 188 3.80 -17.00 -1.09
N HIS A 189 3.49 -15.84 -0.48
CA HIS A 189 2.61 -15.77 0.67
C HIS A 189 1.46 -14.75 0.56
N SER A 190 1.35 -14.01 -0.55
CA SER A 190 0.22 -13.08 -0.79
C SER A 190 -1.11 -13.78 -0.92
N THR A 191 -1.12 -15.04 -1.39
CA THR A 191 -2.33 -15.77 -1.73
C THR A 191 -2.37 -17.12 -1.04
N THR A 192 -3.59 -17.59 -0.78
CA THR A 192 -3.86 -18.95 -0.32
C THR A 192 -4.75 -19.68 -1.32
N GLU A 193 -4.39 -20.92 -1.62
CA GLU A 193 -5.19 -21.79 -2.48
C GLU A 193 -6.32 -22.43 -1.68
N THR A 194 -7.54 -22.06 -2.01
CA THR A 194 -8.73 -22.81 -1.59
C THR A 194 -8.99 -23.92 -2.62
N LYS A 195 -8.90 -25.16 -2.15
CA LYS A 195 -9.24 -26.33 -2.95
C LYS A 195 -10.71 -26.66 -2.68
N PRO A 196 -11.66 -26.38 -3.59
CA PRO A 196 -13.04 -26.78 -3.37
C PRO A 196 -13.10 -28.30 -3.19
N LEU A 197 -13.86 -28.76 -2.20
CA LEU A 197 -14.07 -30.17 -1.89
C LEU A 197 -15.02 -30.79 -2.91
N LEU A 198 -14.61 -30.85 -4.18
CA LEU A 198 -15.37 -31.56 -5.21
C LEU A 198 -15.06 -33.05 -5.15
N ARG A 199 -16.09 -33.90 -5.07
CA ARG A 199 -15.92 -35.34 -5.24
C ARG A 199 -15.37 -35.61 -6.65
N PRO A 200 -14.37 -36.50 -6.80
CA PRO A 200 -13.92 -36.97 -8.11
C PRO A 200 -15.11 -37.56 -8.89
N LEU A 201 -15.17 -37.30 -10.20
CA LEU A 201 -16.15 -37.96 -11.04
C LEU A 201 -15.83 -39.47 -11.13
N ARG A 202 -16.86 -40.32 -11.19
CA ARG A 202 -16.65 -41.78 -11.30
C ARG A 202 -15.78 -42.09 -12.52
N ALA A 203 -14.72 -42.87 -12.29
CA ALA A 203 -13.75 -43.32 -13.29
C ALA A 203 -12.81 -42.24 -13.87
N GLN A 204 -12.71 -41.05 -13.26
CA GLN A 204 -11.67 -40.07 -13.57
C GLN A 204 -10.81 -39.76 -12.33
N PRO A 205 -9.47 -39.79 -12.41
CA PRO A 205 -8.62 -39.26 -11.35
C PRO A 205 -8.76 -37.74 -11.32
N GLY A 206 -9.44 -37.22 -10.29
CA GLY A 206 -9.68 -35.78 -10.11
C GLY A 206 -11.07 -35.32 -10.56
N ASN A 207 -11.32 -34.01 -10.47
CA ASN A 207 -12.51 -33.38 -11.02
C ASN A 207 -12.04 -32.23 -11.93
N PRO A 208 -12.31 -32.26 -13.25
CA PRO A 208 -11.88 -31.21 -14.19
C PRO A 208 -12.50 -29.84 -13.88
N ASN A 209 -13.58 -29.79 -13.08
CA ASN A 209 -14.18 -28.56 -12.57
C ASN A 209 -13.52 -28.08 -11.27
N ARG A 210 -12.46 -28.73 -10.79
CA ARG A 210 -11.70 -28.32 -9.60
C ARG A 210 -10.77 -27.17 -9.97
N GLN A 211 -11.35 -26.00 -10.20
CA GLN A 211 -10.59 -24.76 -10.25
C GLN A 211 -10.03 -24.49 -8.86
N VAL A 212 -8.71 -24.29 -8.78
CA VAL A 212 -8.06 -23.82 -7.56
C VAL A 212 -8.40 -22.34 -7.44
N GLN A 213 -9.17 -21.97 -6.42
CA GLN A 213 -9.48 -20.57 -6.18
C GLN A 213 -8.40 -20.00 -5.27
N ARG A 214 -7.64 -19.03 -5.77
CA ARG A 214 -6.67 -18.28 -4.98
C ARG A 214 -7.33 -17.04 -4.40
N ARG A 215 -7.12 -16.80 -3.11
CA ARG A 215 -7.59 -15.62 -2.40
C ARG A 215 -6.41 -14.89 -1.77
N ALA A 216 -6.40 -13.56 -1.87
CA ALA A 216 -5.43 -12.73 -1.15
C ALA A 216 -5.57 -12.94 0.37
N VAL A 217 -4.43 -13.12 1.03
CA VAL A 217 -4.34 -13.35 2.48
C VAL A 217 -4.56 -12.04 3.24
N ASN A 218 -3.95 -10.96 2.74
CA ASN A 218 -3.97 -9.64 3.38
C ASN A 218 -4.06 -8.55 2.30
N ALA A 219 -5.10 -7.71 2.37
CA ALA A 219 -5.34 -6.65 1.39
C ALA A 219 -4.34 -5.48 1.51
N ASP A 220 -3.81 -5.22 2.70
CA ASP A 220 -2.81 -4.16 2.92
C ASP A 220 -1.49 -4.53 2.24
N LEU A 221 -1.14 -5.82 2.20
CA LEU A 221 0.00 -6.29 1.42
C LEU A 221 -0.18 -6.00 -0.08
N MET A 222 -1.39 -6.17 -0.62
CA MET A 222 -1.71 -5.89 -2.03
C MET A 222 -1.62 -4.38 -2.30
N ARG A 223 -2.17 -3.59 -1.38
CA ARG A 223 -2.08 -2.12 -1.40
C ARG A 223 -0.65 -1.62 -1.38
N LEU A 224 0.25 -2.27 -0.62
CA LEU A 224 1.67 -1.91 -0.58
C LEU A 224 2.40 -2.29 -1.86
N HIS A 225 2.08 -3.45 -2.44
CA HIS A 225 2.72 -3.93 -3.67
C HIS A 225 2.42 -3.01 -4.87
N VAL A 226 1.16 -2.57 -5.05
CA VAL A 226 0.78 -1.69 -6.16
C VAL A 226 1.44 -0.30 -6.13
N LEU A 227 2.04 0.10 -4.99
CA LEU A 227 2.85 1.32 -4.91
C LEU A 227 4.15 1.21 -5.72
N LEU A 228 4.61 0.00 -6.02
CA LEU A 228 5.80 -0.29 -6.79
C LEU A 228 5.45 -0.85 -8.17
N SER A 229 6.35 -0.67 -9.12
CA SER A 229 6.27 -1.37 -10.40
C SER A 229 6.72 -2.83 -10.22
N PRO A 230 5.92 -3.83 -10.63
CA PRO A 230 6.22 -5.24 -10.40
C PRO A 230 7.46 -5.68 -11.17
N ASP A 231 8.27 -6.55 -10.59
CA ASP A 231 9.47 -7.11 -11.22
C ASP A 231 9.24 -8.58 -11.58
N PHE A 232 8.48 -8.79 -12.66
CA PHE A 232 8.22 -10.14 -13.17
C PHE A 232 9.44 -10.69 -13.91
N SER A 233 9.72 -11.97 -13.71
CA SER A 233 10.79 -12.71 -14.37
C SER A 233 10.19 -13.93 -15.06
N ASP A 234 11.00 -14.63 -15.85
CA ASP A 234 10.61 -15.91 -16.47
C ASP A 234 10.63 -17.08 -15.47
N GLU A 235 10.64 -16.83 -14.17
CA GLU A 235 10.50 -17.88 -13.17
C GLU A 235 9.06 -18.40 -13.12
N GLU A 236 8.89 -19.69 -12.83
CA GLU A 236 7.58 -20.32 -12.80
C GLU A 236 6.64 -19.68 -11.78
N VAL A 237 7.16 -19.28 -10.62
CA VAL A 237 6.39 -18.59 -9.57
C VAL A 237 5.81 -17.27 -10.11
N HIS A 238 6.61 -16.48 -10.83
CA HIS A 238 6.18 -15.20 -11.39
C HIS A 238 5.16 -15.39 -12.52
N ARG A 239 5.32 -16.41 -13.38
CA ARG A 239 4.31 -16.79 -14.39
C ARG A 239 2.98 -17.19 -13.76
N GLN A 240 3.02 -18.00 -12.71
CA GLN A 240 1.81 -18.41 -11.99
C GLN A 240 1.12 -17.21 -11.35
N GLN A 241 1.88 -16.29 -10.76
CA GLN A 241 1.34 -15.06 -10.22
C GLN A 241 0.68 -14.21 -11.31
N ARG A 242 1.36 -13.96 -12.45
CA ARG A 242 0.75 -13.24 -13.59
C ARG A 242 -0.53 -13.90 -14.11
N GLY A 243 -0.55 -15.23 -14.19
CA GLY A 243 -1.75 -15.99 -14.57
C GLY A 243 -2.92 -15.72 -13.62
N TRP A 244 -2.67 -15.75 -12.31
CA TRP A 244 -3.69 -15.42 -11.30
C TRP A 244 -4.16 -13.96 -11.38
N LEU A 245 -3.24 -13.00 -11.56
CA LEU A 245 -3.61 -11.58 -11.71
C LEU A 245 -4.52 -11.39 -12.95
N ARG A 246 -4.28 -12.12 -14.04
CA ARG A 246 -5.16 -12.12 -15.22
C ARG A 246 -6.52 -12.71 -14.93
N GLU A 247 -6.61 -13.82 -14.20
CA GLU A 247 -7.90 -14.39 -13.78
C GLU A 247 -8.72 -13.37 -12.99
N MET A 248 -8.07 -12.62 -12.08
CA MET A 248 -8.71 -11.55 -11.33
C MET A 248 -9.17 -10.40 -12.24
N VAL A 249 -8.29 -9.90 -13.10
CA VAL A 249 -8.58 -8.73 -13.94
C VAL A 249 -9.65 -9.01 -14.99
N TYR A 250 -9.58 -10.18 -15.66
CA TYR A 250 -10.45 -10.51 -16.78
C TYR A 250 -11.70 -11.31 -16.38
N GLY A 251 -11.75 -11.81 -15.14
CA GLY A 251 -12.93 -12.50 -14.61
C GLY A 251 -14.11 -11.55 -14.42
N ALA A 252 -15.12 -11.69 -15.27
CA ALA A 252 -16.33 -10.86 -15.27
C ALA A 252 -17.11 -10.95 -13.94
N SER A 253 -16.95 -12.05 -13.19
CA SER A 253 -17.56 -12.21 -11.86
C SER A 253 -17.11 -11.19 -10.83
N ASN A 254 -15.96 -10.53 -11.05
CA ASN A 254 -15.45 -9.49 -10.16
C ASN A 254 -16.12 -8.14 -10.40
N TYR A 255 -16.95 -8.02 -11.44
CA TYR A 255 -17.61 -6.76 -11.81
C TYR A 255 -19.12 -6.99 -11.83
N SER A 256 -19.83 -6.16 -11.09
CA SER A 256 -21.29 -6.23 -11.00
C SER A 256 -21.87 -4.85 -10.69
N VAL A 257 -23.20 -4.77 -10.66
CA VAL A 257 -23.89 -3.55 -10.23
C VAL A 257 -23.53 -3.18 -8.78
N GLU A 258 -23.23 -4.15 -7.92
CA GLU A 258 -22.96 -3.91 -6.50
C GLU A 258 -21.66 -3.17 -6.23
N ASN A 259 -20.68 -3.24 -7.15
CA ASN A 259 -19.41 -2.52 -7.07
C ASN A 259 -19.22 -1.52 -8.22
N ASP A 260 -20.32 -1.07 -8.83
CA ASP A 260 -20.31 -0.19 -10.00
C ASP A 260 -19.41 -0.68 -11.15
N TRP A 261 -19.20 -2.00 -11.27
CA TRP A 261 -18.35 -2.64 -12.26
C TRP A 261 -16.89 -2.17 -12.22
N GLY A 262 -16.38 -1.84 -11.04
CA GLY A 262 -15.00 -1.39 -10.82
C GLY A 262 -14.34 -2.08 -9.63
N PRO A 263 -13.10 -1.70 -9.29
CA PRO A 263 -12.34 -2.26 -8.18
C PRO A 263 -12.78 -1.67 -6.82
N PHE A 264 -14.07 -1.82 -6.52
CA PHE A 264 -14.70 -1.33 -5.31
C PHE A 264 -15.41 -2.45 -4.56
N ASN A 265 -15.61 -2.25 -3.26
CA ASN A 265 -16.51 -3.06 -2.46
C ASN A 265 -17.91 -2.41 -2.43
N PRO A 266 -18.98 -3.18 -2.15
CA PRO A 266 -20.34 -2.64 -2.05
C PRO A 266 -20.54 -1.57 -0.97
N ASP A 267 -19.63 -1.50 0.02
CA ASP A 267 -19.63 -0.47 1.05
C ASP A 267 -18.97 0.86 0.62
N GLY A 268 -18.48 0.93 -0.63
CA GLY A 268 -17.83 2.11 -1.19
C GLY A 268 -16.34 2.23 -0.87
N THR A 269 -15.73 1.23 -0.23
CA THR A 269 -14.28 1.14 -0.04
C THR A 269 -13.59 0.54 -1.26
N VAL A 270 -12.26 0.70 -1.36
CA VAL A 270 -11.47 0.15 -2.46
C VAL A 270 -11.18 -1.34 -2.28
N ASP A 271 -11.34 -2.13 -3.34
CA ASP A 271 -10.78 -3.49 -3.38
C ASP A 271 -9.30 -3.43 -3.81
N TRP A 272 -8.42 -3.32 -2.82
CA TRP A 272 -6.98 -3.26 -3.05
C TRP A 272 -6.39 -4.53 -3.69
N THR A 273 -7.07 -5.68 -3.60
CA THR A 273 -6.63 -6.89 -4.30
C THR A 273 -6.81 -6.73 -5.80
N LEU A 274 -7.96 -6.19 -6.22
CA LEU A 274 -8.24 -5.96 -7.63
C LEU A 274 -7.43 -4.79 -8.20
N VAL A 275 -7.24 -3.72 -7.42
CA VAL A 275 -6.35 -2.61 -7.81
C VAL A 275 -4.91 -3.10 -8.01
N ASP A 276 -4.39 -3.95 -7.11
CA ASP A 276 -3.07 -4.55 -7.27
C ASP A 276 -2.98 -5.43 -8.52
N ALA A 277 -4.01 -6.25 -8.79
CA ALA A 277 -4.04 -7.07 -9.98
C ALA A 277 -4.00 -6.23 -11.27
N VAL A 278 -4.82 -5.18 -11.36
CA VAL A 278 -4.83 -4.26 -12.49
C VAL A 278 -3.49 -3.53 -12.62
N GLY A 279 -2.98 -2.96 -11.52
CA GLY A 279 -1.74 -2.20 -11.51
C GLY A 279 -0.54 -3.05 -11.88
N SER A 280 -0.48 -4.27 -11.38
CA SER A 280 0.57 -5.23 -11.70
C SER A 280 0.55 -5.64 -13.17
N VAL A 281 -0.63 -5.93 -13.73
CA VAL A 281 -0.76 -6.24 -15.17
C VAL A 281 -0.33 -5.05 -16.02
N MET A 282 -0.85 -3.85 -15.76
CA MET A 282 -0.58 -2.68 -16.59
C MET A 282 0.86 -2.19 -16.51
N MET A 283 1.44 -2.10 -15.31
CA MET A 283 2.84 -1.70 -15.15
C MET A 283 3.80 -2.79 -15.67
N GLY A 284 3.45 -4.07 -15.52
CA GLY A 284 4.19 -5.17 -16.15
C GLY A 284 4.20 -5.08 -17.67
N ASN A 285 3.04 -4.85 -18.28
CA ASN A 285 2.92 -4.65 -19.72
C ASN A 285 3.70 -3.42 -20.21
N ALA A 286 3.68 -2.32 -19.46
CA ALA A 286 4.44 -1.13 -19.79
C ALA A 286 5.96 -1.40 -19.78
N LYS A 287 6.45 -2.20 -18.82
CA LYS A 287 7.85 -2.66 -18.80
C LYS A 287 8.17 -3.53 -20.01
N ASP A 288 7.29 -4.46 -20.39
CA ASP A 288 7.46 -5.31 -21.56
C ASP A 288 7.56 -4.45 -22.85
N VAL A 289 6.67 -3.47 -23.04
CA VAL A 289 6.70 -2.53 -24.18
C VAL A 289 7.97 -1.68 -24.21
N LEU A 290 8.40 -1.15 -23.06
CA LEU A 290 9.65 -0.39 -22.95
C LEU A 290 10.88 -1.25 -23.28
N PHE A 291 10.90 -2.52 -22.84
CA PHE A 291 11.97 -3.46 -23.14
C PHE A 291 12.05 -3.78 -24.64
N MET A 292 10.92 -3.78 -25.35
CA MET A 292 10.86 -3.92 -26.81
C MET A 292 11.34 -2.66 -27.57
N GLY A 293 11.67 -1.57 -26.86
CA GLY A 293 12.26 -0.37 -27.44
C GLY A 293 11.25 0.66 -27.96
N GLU A 294 10.01 0.65 -27.46
CA GLU A 294 9.00 1.62 -27.89
C GLU A 294 9.17 2.98 -27.17
N ASP A 295 9.83 3.92 -27.84
CA ASP A 295 10.23 5.22 -27.26
C ASP A 295 9.05 6.11 -26.81
N THR A 296 7.86 5.92 -27.37
CA THR A 296 6.64 6.66 -27.00
C THR A 296 6.25 6.44 -25.53
N TRP A 297 6.55 5.26 -24.99
CA TRP A 297 6.25 4.87 -23.62
C TRP A 297 7.23 5.37 -22.58
N ARG A 298 8.30 6.10 -22.97
CA ARG A 298 9.30 6.62 -22.02
C ARG A 298 8.69 7.53 -20.94
N GLN A 299 7.55 8.16 -21.21
CA GLN A 299 6.81 8.96 -20.22
C GLN A 299 6.17 8.11 -19.11
N ALA A 300 6.07 6.79 -19.28
CA ALA A 300 5.65 5.86 -18.23
C ALA A 300 6.80 5.52 -17.25
N LEU A 301 8.06 5.87 -17.57
CA LEU A 301 9.20 5.58 -16.69
C LEU A 301 9.12 6.37 -15.37
N PRO A 302 8.97 7.72 -15.34
CA PRO A 302 8.89 8.44 -14.08
C PRO A 302 7.82 7.93 -13.11
N PRO A 303 6.55 7.68 -13.52
CA PRO A 303 5.55 7.18 -12.61
C PRO A 303 5.76 5.73 -12.18
N MET A 304 6.55 4.92 -12.91
CA MET A 304 6.92 3.56 -12.48
C MET A 304 8.20 3.48 -11.66
N SER A 305 9.06 4.50 -11.78
CA SER A 305 10.41 4.53 -11.20
C SER A 305 10.43 5.25 -9.85
N TYR A 306 11.60 5.38 -9.24
CA TYR A 306 11.83 6.16 -8.00
C TYR A 306 11.08 5.64 -6.76
N GLY A 307 10.82 4.33 -6.70
CA GLY A 307 10.17 3.70 -5.55
C GLY A 307 8.75 4.22 -5.38
N ILE A 308 8.46 4.77 -4.19
CA ILE A 308 7.13 5.26 -3.84
C ILE A 308 6.95 6.78 -4.06
N GLU A 309 7.99 7.53 -4.42
CA GLU A 309 7.87 8.99 -4.58
C GLU A 309 6.74 9.40 -5.55
N PRO A 310 6.51 8.73 -6.70
CA PRO A 310 5.39 9.06 -7.57
C PRO A 310 4.00 8.85 -6.96
N THR A 311 3.89 8.12 -5.85
CA THR A 311 2.62 7.89 -5.14
C THR A 311 2.35 8.94 -4.06
N ARG A 312 3.32 9.81 -3.74
CA ARG A 312 3.04 10.95 -2.87
C ARG A 312 2.10 11.93 -3.57
N GLY A 313 1.27 12.57 -2.76
CA GLY A 313 0.25 13.50 -3.25
C GLY A 313 0.11 14.70 -2.34
N TRP A 314 -0.82 15.59 -2.68
CA TRP A 314 -1.11 16.79 -1.93
C TRP A 314 -1.82 16.47 -0.61
N GLY A 315 -1.52 17.25 0.44
CA GLY A 315 -2.10 17.11 1.78
C GLY A 315 -3.45 17.80 1.92
N PHE A 316 -4.36 17.27 2.75
CA PHE A 316 -5.72 17.84 2.88
C PHE A 316 -5.70 19.26 3.45
N ASN A 317 -4.69 19.57 4.26
CA ASN A 317 -4.50 20.87 4.88
C ASN A 317 -3.66 21.85 4.03
N ASP A 318 -3.07 21.37 2.92
CA ASP A 318 -2.12 22.13 2.08
C ASP A 318 -2.63 22.31 0.64
N LEU A 319 -3.96 22.30 0.44
CA LEU A 319 -4.56 22.48 -0.87
C LEU A 319 -4.35 23.93 -1.36
N SER A 320 -3.43 24.12 -2.30
CA SER A 320 -3.23 25.40 -3.00
C SER A 320 -4.37 25.71 -3.98
N ASN A 321 -4.96 24.68 -4.59
CA ASN A 321 -6.13 24.76 -5.45
C ASN A 321 -7.23 23.82 -4.93
N VAL A 322 -8.27 24.41 -4.33
CA VAL A 322 -9.42 23.65 -3.79
C VAL A 322 -10.35 23.18 -4.90
N GLU A 323 -10.38 23.86 -6.05
CA GLU A 323 -11.24 23.51 -7.18
C GLU A 323 -10.75 22.24 -7.90
N ASP A 324 -9.43 22.08 -8.01
CA ASP A 324 -8.80 20.89 -8.57
C ASP A 324 -8.02 20.10 -7.52
N TRP A 325 -8.69 19.72 -6.43
CA TRP A 325 -8.04 19.05 -5.30
C TRP A 325 -7.47 17.67 -5.64
N ALA A 326 -7.89 17.05 -6.75
CA ALA A 326 -7.40 15.74 -7.20
C ALA A 326 -6.31 15.84 -8.28
N GLY A 327 -6.12 17.02 -8.88
CA GLY A 327 -5.18 17.23 -9.97
C GLY A 327 -5.70 16.67 -11.29
N VAL A 328 -6.98 16.87 -11.58
CA VAL A 328 -7.68 16.44 -12.80
C VAL A 328 -7.20 17.19 -14.03
N GLU A 329 -7.06 18.52 -13.94
CA GLU A 329 -6.82 19.37 -15.10
C GLU A 329 -5.45 19.07 -15.74
N GLY A 330 -5.40 19.15 -17.06
CA GLY A 330 -4.18 19.01 -17.85
C GLY A 330 -4.09 17.73 -18.67
N VAL A 331 -2.85 17.32 -18.96
CA VAL A 331 -2.55 16.22 -19.87
C VAL A 331 -2.35 14.93 -19.08
N TRP A 332 -2.94 13.85 -19.58
CA TRP A 332 -2.73 12.49 -19.09
C TRP A 332 -2.30 11.58 -20.22
N CYS A 333 -1.38 10.67 -19.94
CA CYS A 333 -0.99 9.60 -20.84
C CYS A 333 -1.46 8.27 -20.26
N GLY A 334 -1.88 7.34 -21.10
CA GLY A 334 -2.35 6.05 -20.61
C GLY A 334 -2.62 5.05 -21.70
N SER A 335 -2.88 3.82 -21.30
CA SER A 335 -3.21 2.74 -22.21
C SER A 335 -4.16 1.77 -21.51
N TYR A 336 -4.70 0.86 -22.29
CA TYR A 336 -5.58 -0.21 -21.87
C TYR A 336 -5.04 -1.52 -22.40
N ALA A 337 -5.38 -2.63 -21.77
CA ALA A 337 -5.05 -3.94 -22.29
C ALA A 337 -6.29 -4.82 -22.45
N PHE A 338 -6.18 -5.82 -23.30
CA PHE A 338 -7.16 -6.88 -23.47
C PHE A 338 -6.43 -8.20 -23.70
N LEU A 339 -7.11 -9.31 -23.43
CA LEU A 339 -6.59 -10.60 -23.86
C LEU A 339 -6.82 -10.74 -25.37
N ASP A 340 -5.76 -10.98 -26.13
CA ASP A 340 -5.85 -11.12 -27.59
C ASP A 340 -6.72 -12.34 -27.96
N LEU A 341 -7.84 -12.09 -28.65
CA LEU A 341 -8.78 -13.10 -29.13
C LEU A 341 -8.20 -13.96 -30.26
N ALA A 342 -7.04 -13.61 -30.83
CA ALA A 342 -6.32 -14.47 -31.76
C ALA A 342 -5.58 -15.62 -31.05
N ASP A 343 -5.10 -15.39 -29.83
CA ASP A 343 -4.43 -16.42 -28.99
C ASP A 343 -5.38 -17.07 -27.98
N LEU A 344 -6.48 -16.41 -27.62
CA LEU A 344 -7.61 -17.09 -27.00
C LEU A 344 -8.39 -17.88 -28.04
N SER A 345 -8.43 -19.20 -27.86
CA SER A 345 -9.62 -19.93 -28.29
C SER A 345 -10.82 -19.24 -27.64
N TYR A 346 -11.82 -18.78 -28.39
CA TYR A 346 -13.11 -18.26 -27.88
C TYR A 346 -13.69 -19.12 -26.71
N THR A 347 -13.30 -20.40 -26.70
CA THR A 347 -13.54 -21.38 -25.64
C THR A 347 -12.96 -21.01 -24.27
N ASP A 348 -11.77 -20.42 -24.19
CA ASP A 348 -11.07 -20.09 -22.94
C ASP A 348 -11.69 -18.87 -22.25
N TRP A 349 -12.19 -17.89 -23.03
CA TRP A 349 -12.96 -16.76 -22.50
C TRP A 349 -14.29 -17.24 -21.90
N ILE A 350 -15.00 -18.13 -22.61
CA ILE A 350 -16.20 -18.80 -22.07
C ILE A 350 -15.83 -19.60 -20.82
N THR A 351 -14.62 -20.16 -20.73
CA THR A 351 -14.17 -20.92 -19.54
C THR A 351 -13.96 -20.04 -18.33
N LEU A 352 -13.48 -18.83 -18.52
CA LEU A 352 -13.33 -17.86 -17.45
C LEU A 352 -14.68 -17.28 -17.00
N ASN A 353 -15.51 -16.84 -17.95
CA ASN A 353 -16.68 -15.99 -17.66
C ASN A 353 -18.03 -16.71 -17.67
N GLU A 354 -18.13 -17.82 -18.40
CA GLU A 354 -19.36 -18.61 -18.55
C GLU A 354 -19.15 -20.10 -18.26
N PRO A 355 -18.63 -20.47 -17.06
CA PRO A 355 -18.30 -21.86 -16.74
C PRO A 355 -19.53 -22.79 -16.78
N GLY A 356 -20.74 -22.25 -16.60
CA GLY A 356 -22.00 -22.98 -16.72
C GLY A 356 -22.28 -23.51 -18.14
N LEU A 357 -21.87 -22.77 -19.18
CA LEU A 357 -22.05 -23.17 -20.59
C LEU A 357 -21.11 -24.32 -20.98
N ILE A 358 -20.04 -24.55 -20.23
CA ILE A 358 -19.03 -25.58 -20.50
C ILE A 358 -19.42 -26.95 -19.95
N GLN A 359 -20.31 -27.03 -18.97
CA GLN A 359 -20.80 -28.31 -18.44
C GLN A 359 -21.47 -29.20 -19.51
N LEU A 360 -21.89 -28.61 -20.65
CA LEU A 360 -22.41 -29.35 -21.81
C LEU A 360 -21.32 -29.98 -22.70
N ARG A 361 -20.06 -29.53 -22.68
CA ARG A 361 -18.97 -30.05 -23.52
C ARG A 361 -18.00 -30.88 -22.68
N ARG A 362 -18.16 -32.21 -22.70
CA ARG A 362 -17.46 -33.24 -21.90
C ARG A 362 -15.93 -33.35 -22.05
N SER A 363 -15.24 -32.36 -22.61
CA SER A 363 -13.79 -32.43 -22.86
C SER A 363 -13.24 -31.05 -23.14
N LEU A 364 -12.71 -30.35 -22.14
CA LEU A 364 -11.80 -29.23 -22.34
C LEU A 364 -10.69 -29.23 -21.29
N ASN A 365 -9.52 -28.77 -21.72
CA ASN A 365 -8.34 -28.55 -20.88
C ASN A 365 -8.67 -27.55 -19.76
N THR A 366 -7.93 -27.63 -18.65
CA THR A 366 -7.98 -26.59 -17.61
C THR A 366 -7.50 -25.27 -18.20
N LEU A 367 -8.28 -24.18 -18.02
CA LEU A 367 -7.84 -22.82 -18.35
C LEU A 367 -6.50 -22.55 -17.66
N ASP A 368 -5.52 -22.07 -18.41
CA ASP A 368 -4.17 -21.78 -17.90
C ASP A 368 -3.69 -20.43 -18.43
N LEU A 369 -3.94 -19.36 -17.66
CA LEU A 369 -3.53 -17.99 -18.03
C LEU A 369 -2.05 -17.68 -17.77
N THR A 370 -1.24 -18.65 -17.32
CA THR A 370 0.16 -18.43 -16.93
C THR A 370 1.09 -18.14 -18.11
N ARG A 371 0.69 -18.57 -19.33
CA ARG A 371 1.47 -18.42 -20.57
C ARG A 371 0.91 -17.37 -21.53
N TYR A 372 -0.18 -16.72 -21.14
CA TYR A 372 -0.82 -15.72 -21.98
C TYR A 372 -0.04 -14.41 -21.97
N HIS A 373 -0.24 -13.63 -23.02
CA HIS A 373 0.21 -12.25 -23.14
C HIS A 373 -0.99 -11.37 -23.43
N GLU A 374 -1.05 -10.21 -22.78
CA GLU A 374 -2.03 -9.18 -23.07
C GLU A 374 -1.68 -8.47 -24.37
N ALA A 375 -2.69 -8.20 -25.21
CA ALA A 375 -2.57 -7.18 -26.23
C ALA A 375 -2.68 -5.81 -25.53
N VAL A 376 -1.62 -5.02 -25.64
CA VAL A 376 -1.58 -3.65 -25.14
C VAL A 376 -2.13 -2.75 -26.23
N GLY A 377 -3.16 -1.98 -25.87
CA GLY A 377 -3.77 -0.98 -26.75
C GLY A 377 -2.85 0.21 -27.01
N ASP A 378 -3.32 1.11 -27.86
CA ASP A 378 -2.57 2.31 -28.20
C ASP A 378 -2.27 3.18 -26.98
N LEU A 379 -1.16 3.93 -27.06
CA LEU A 379 -0.88 4.99 -26.10
C LEU A 379 -1.81 6.18 -26.37
N MET A 380 -2.71 6.42 -25.42
CA MET A 380 -3.73 7.45 -25.46
C MET A 380 -3.26 8.69 -24.70
N ARG A 381 -3.63 9.86 -25.21
CA ARG A 381 -3.41 11.16 -24.57
C ARG A 381 -4.76 11.81 -24.29
N LEU A 382 -5.05 12.08 -23.02
CA LEU A 382 -6.21 12.85 -22.58
C LEU A 382 -5.80 14.30 -22.35
N GLU A 383 -6.65 15.23 -22.77
CA GLU A 383 -6.59 16.64 -22.36
C GLU A 383 -7.87 16.96 -21.59
N LEU A 384 -7.75 17.10 -20.27
CA LEU A 384 -8.89 17.24 -19.36
C LEU A 384 -8.99 18.67 -18.81
N VAL A 385 -10.23 19.15 -18.72
CA VAL A 385 -10.62 20.47 -18.21
C VAL A 385 -11.74 20.29 -17.20
N ILE A 386 -11.60 20.90 -16.02
CA ILE A 386 -12.61 20.85 -14.96
C ILE A 386 -13.83 21.72 -15.31
N ASP A 387 -15.01 21.24 -14.95
CA ASP A 387 -16.27 21.94 -15.12
C ASP A 387 -16.44 22.97 -14.00
N ARG A 388 -16.10 24.24 -14.28
CA ARG A 388 -16.27 25.34 -13.31
C ARG A 388 -17.72 25.83 -13.24
N GLU A 389 -18.05 26.56 -12.17
CA GLU A 389 -19.40 27.11 -11.98
C GLU A 389 -19.86 27.90 -13.21
N GLY A 390 -21.05 27.55 -13.72
CA GLY A 390 -21.64 28.16 -14.92
C GLY A 390 -21.38 27.40 -16.22
N TYR A 391 -20.44 26.45 -16.25
CA TYR A 391 -20.34 25.49 -17.35
C TYR A 391 -21.55 24.56 -17.32
N LYS A 392 -22.36 24.62 -18.38
CA LYS A 392 -23.41 23.65 -18.64
C LYS A 392 -22.91 22.78 -19.78
N PRO A 393 -22.46 21.54 -19.53
CA PRO A 393 -22.26 20.63 -20.63
C PRO A 393 -23.56 20.56 -21.44
N GLU A 394 -23.47 20.24 -22.74
CA GLU A 394 -24.62 19.77 -23.53
C GLU A 394 -25.47 18.81 -22.68
N PRO A 395 -26.81 18.74 -22.88
CA PRO A 395 -27.74 18.05 -21.97
C PRO A 395 -27.42 16.56 -21.84
N MET A 396 -26.42 16.25 -21.03
CA MET A 396 -25.86 14.95 -20.76
C MET A 396 -26.14 14.62 -19.31
N PRO A 397 -26.58 13.39 -19.01
CA PRO A 397 -26.72 12.94 -17.64
C PRO A 397 -25.39 13.05 -16.90
N ARG A 398 -25.43 13.57 -15.67
CA ARG A 398 -24.26 13.51 -14.79
C ARG A 398 -23.92 12.06 -14.50
N ILE A 399 -22.63 11.79 -14.38
CA ILE A 399 -22.17 10.48 -13.92
C ILE A 399 -22.46 10.42 -12.43
N GLU A 400 -23.15 9.36 -12.04
CA GLU A 400 -23.55 9.08 -10.65
C GLU A 400 -23.03 7.69 -10.27
N THR A 401 -22.90 7.50 -8.96
CA THR A 401 -22.54 6.24 -8.32
C THR A 401 -23.57 5.90 -7.24
N ASN A 402 -23.87 4.60 -7.09
CA ASN A 402 -24.70 4.11 -5.99
C ASN A 402 -23.87 3.74 -4.75
N LEU A 403 -22.55 3.75 -4.85
CA LEU A 403 -21.66 3.42 -3.75
C LEU A 403 -21.61 4.55 -2.72
N PRO A 404 -21.49 4.23 -1.42
CA PRO A 404 -21.17 5.21 -0.41
C PRO A 404 -19.89 5.99 -0.76
N THR A 405 -19.92 7.31 -0.56
CA THR A 405 -18.80 8.21 -0.83
C THR A 405 -18.58 9.15 0.36
N SER A 406 -17.35 9.65 0.49
CA SER A 406 -17.04 10.65 1.49
C SER A 406 -17.41 12.05 1.01
N SER A 407 -17.96 12.87 1.93
CA SER A 407 -18.33 14.27 1.68
C SER A 407 -17.25 15.27 2.09
N LEU A 408 -16.04 14.79 2.43
CA LEU A 408 -14.92 15.63 2.87
C LEU A 408 -14.47 16.64 1.80
N LEU A 409 -14.59 16.29 0.52
CA LEU A 409 -14.33 17.18 -0.61
C LEU A 409 -15.46 17.05 -1.65
N PRO A 410 -15.82 18.13 -2.34
CA PRO A 410 -16.86 18.10 -3.35
C PRO A 410 -16.40 17.29 -4.58
N PRO A 411 -17.32 16.64 -5.32
CA PRO A 411 -16.98 15.97 -6.56
C PRO A 411 -16.50 16.95 -7.63
N ILE A 412 -15.46 16.57 -8.39
CA ILE A 412 -14.96 17.32 -9.53
C ILE A 412 -15.53 16.71 -10.80
N TYR A 413 -16.36 17.47 -11.53
CA TYR A 413 -16.78 17.08 -12.87
C TYR A 413 -15.81 17.66 -13.90
N PHE A 414 -15.58 16.93 -14.98
CA PHE A 414 -14.65 17.37 -16.01
C PHE A 414 -15.05 16.84 -17.39
N HIS A 415 -14.51 17.48 -18.41
CA HIS A 415 -14.60 17.05 -19.80
C HIS A 415 -13.26 17.22 -20.52
N GLY A 416 -13.17 16.68 -21.73
CA GLY A 416 -11.93 16.75 -22.49
C GLY A 416 -11.97 16.00 -23.80
N SER A 417 -10.78 15.79 -24.35
CA SER A 417 -10.59 14.96 -25.54
C SER A 417 -9.61 13.82 -25.29
N SER A 418 -9.82 12.70 -25.97
CA SER A 418 -8.88 11.59 -26.04
C SER A 418 -8.40 11.41 -27.49
N VAL A 419 -7.09 11.36 -27.66
CA VAL A 419 -6.43 11.19 -28.95
C VAL A 419 -5.33 10.14 -28.85
N GLN A 420 -5.14 9.35 -29.89
CA GLN A 420 -4.00 8.45 -30.01
C GLN A 420 -2.73 9.29 -30.15
N GLN A 421 -1.70 9.00 -29.35
CA GLN A 421 -0.42 9.68 -29.48
C GLN A 421 0.23 9.26 -30.81
N SER A 422 0.51 10.24 -31.68
CA SER A 422 0.76 10.06 -33.13
C SER A 422 2.10 9.40 -33.51
N SER A 423 2.51 8.33 -32.82
CA SER A 423 3.77 7.63 -33.09
C SER A 423 3.76 6.12 -32.78
N ALA A 424 2.63 5.53 -32.37
CA ALA A 424 2.50 4.08 -32.24
C ALA A 424 2.33 3.42 -33.63
N ILE A 425 2.97 2.27 -33.85
CA ILE A 425 3.04 1.53 -35.14
C ILE A 425 1.70 0.83 -35.48
N THR A 426 0.78 0.77 -34.53
CA THR A 426 -0.55 0.19 -34.67
C THR A 426 -1.46 1.15 -35.45
N PHE A 427 -1.87 0.70 -36.63
CA PHE A 427 -2.80 1.32 -37.59
C PHE A 427 -3.21 2.75 -37.26
N ALA A 428 -2.71 3.72 -38.03
CA ALA A 428 -3.19 5.10 -38.01
C ALA A 428 -4.70 5.13 -38.26
N SER A 429 -5.48 5.03 -37.18
CA SER A 429 -6.90 5.25 -37.23
C SER A 429 -7.05 6.76 -37.33
N ASN A 430 -7.64 7.24 -38.43
CA ASN A 430 -8.21 8.58 -38.51
C ASN A 430 -9.42 8.71 -37.55
N SER A 431 -9.26 8.30 -36.30
CA SER A 431 -10.25 8.46 -35.25
C SER A 431 -10.34 9.96 -34.96
N SER A 432 -11.46 10.57 -35.34
CA SER A 432 -11.86 11.87 -34.82
C SER A 432 -11.67 11.87 -33.30
N ALA A 433 -11.03 12.90 -32.74
CA ALA A 433 -10.81 13.02 -31.30
C ALA A 433 -12.09 12.64 -30.54
N SER A 434 -11.99 11.68 -29.63
CA SER A 434 -13.14 11.25 -28.84
C SER A 434 -13.37 12.23 -27.71
N PHE A 435 -14.64 12.49 -27.41
CA PHE A 435 -14.99 13.36 -26.30
C PHE A 435 -14.98 12.54 -25.01
N VAL A 436 -14.37 13.09 -23.97
CA VAL A 436 -14.31 12.47 -22.64
C VAL A 436 -15.11 13.32 -21.67
N ARG A 437 -15.83 12.65 -20.77
CA ARG A 437 -16.44 13.27 -19.59
C ARG A 437 -16.23 12.39 -18.39
N GLY A 438 -16.14 12.97 -17.21
CA GLY A 438 -15.87 12.21 -16.01
C GLY A 438 -16.25 12.91 -14.73
N VAL A 439 -16.11 12.18 -13.64
CA VAL A 439 -16.22 12.67 -12.28
C VAL A 439 -15.10 12.08 -11.43
N VAL A 440 -14.53 12.92 -10.57
CA VAL A 440 -13.61 12.50 -9.50
C VAL A 440 -14.26 12.75 -8.15
N GLN A 441 -14.26 11.73 -7.28
CA GLN A 441 -14.91 11.78 -5.97
C GLN A 441 -14.08 11.01 -4.93
N LEU A 442 -14.35 11.24 -3.65
CA LEU A 442 -13.73 10.48 -2.57
C LEU A 442 -14.52 9.20 -2.26
N THR A 443 -13.81 8.09 -2.05
CA THR A 443 -14.38 6.81 -1.61
C THR A 443 -14.80 6.87 -0.13
N ALA A 444 -15.42 5.78 0.36
CA ALA A 444 -15.82 5.64 1.76
C ALA A 444 -14.69 5.18 2.70
N ASP A 445 -13.49 4.93 2.18
CA ASP A 445 -12.31 4.54 2.98
C ASP A 445 -11.96 5.59 4.06
N ASP A 446 -11.22 5.16 5.07
CA ASP A 446 -10.59 6.03 6.07
C ASP A 446 -9.09 5.69 6.21
N PRO A 447 -8.17 6.52 5.68
CA PRO A 447 -8.44 7.78 4.97
C PRO A 447 -9.08 7.54 3.59
N PRO A 448 -9.88 8.49 3.07
CA PRO A 448 -10.56 8.34 1.79
C PRO A 448 -9.58 8.26 0.62
N GLN A 449 -9.91 7.45 -0.39
CA GLN A 449 -9.17 7.31 -1.64
C GLN A 449 -9.83 8.12 -2.75
N VAL A 450 -9.15 8.30 -3.88
CA VAL A 450 -9.67 9.06 -5.02
C VAL A 450 -10.22 8.10 -6.06
N ARG A 451 -11.52 8.18 -6.29
CA ARG A 451 -12.23 7.44 -7.33
C ARG A 451 -12.36 8.28 -8.59
N TRP A 452 -12.09 7.65 -9.72
CA TRP A 452 -12.23 8.20 -11.05
C TRP A 452 -13.28 7.41 -11.82
N THR A 453 -14.25 8.11 -12.41
CA THR A 453 -15.16 7.52 -13.40
C THR A 453 -15.10 8.35 -14.67
N LEU A 454 -14.78 7.71 -15.80
CA LEU A 454 -14.70 8.36 -17.11
C LEU A 454 -15.60 7.67 -18.12
N VAL A 455 -16.15 8.44 -19.05
CA VAL A 455 -16.90 7.95 -20.19
C VAL A 455 -16.28 8.52 -21.46
N ILE A 456 -15.87 7.64 -22.37
CA ILE A 456 -15.31 7.99 -23.68
C ILE A 456 -16.41 7.84 -24.73
N ARG A 457 -16.60 8.91 -25.51
CA ARG A 457 -17.64 9.02 -26.52
C ARG A 457 -17.06 9.03 -27.93
N TYR A 458 -17.59 8.18 -28.79
CA TYR A 458 -17.28 8.17 -30.23
C TYR A 458 -18.53 8.52 -31.02
N GLY A 459 -18.44 9.47 -31.95
CA GLY A 459 -19.57 9.87 -32.79
C GLY A 459 -20.78 10.40 -32.02
N GLY A 460 -20.58 10.91 -30.79
CA GLY A 460 -21.67 11.39 -29.92
C GLY A 460 -22.34 10.31 -29.07
N GLU A 461 -21.88 9.06 -29.12
CA GLU A 461 -22.40 7.96 -28.30
C GLU A 461 -21.40 7.56 -27.23
N ASP A 462 -21.89 7.28 -26.03
CA ASP A 462 -21.10 6.72 -24.94
C ASP A 462 -20.69 5.29 -25.33
N ARG A 463 -19.39 5.02 -25.41
CA ARG A 463 -18.87 3.72 -25.86
C ARG A 463 -18.13 2.99 -24.77
N TRP A 464 -17.22 3.67 -24.09
CA TRP A 464 -16.44 3.05 -23.03
C TRP A 464 -16.67 3.77 -21.72
N ARG A 465 -16.74 3.00 -20.64
CA ARG A 465 -16.77 3.51 -19.27
C ARG A 465 -15.60 2.92 -18.48
N LEU A 466 -14.88 3.78 -17.80
CA LEU A 466 -13.72 3.46 -17.00
C LEU A 466 -14.06 3.73 -15.54
N GLU A 467 -13.84 2.73 -14.68
CA GLU A 467 -14.01 2.84 -13.23
C GLU A 467 -12.65 2.57 -12.58
N CYS A 468 -12.07 3.57 -11.94
CA CYS A 468 -10.66 3.58 -11.55
C CYS A 468 -10.42 4.16 -10.15
N VAL A 469 -9.29 3.78 -9.57
CA VAL A 469 -8.77 4.26 -8.29
C VAL A 469 -7.41 4.90 -8.54
N GLN A 470 -7.21 6.10 -8.01
CA GLN A 470 -5.89 6.71 -7.98
C GLN A 470 -5.01 6.00 -6.95
N VAL A 471 -3.85 5.52 -7.38
CA VAL A 471 -2.88 4.91 -6.48
C VAL A 471 -1.93 6.00 -5.98
N GLY A 472 -1.85 6.17 -4.67
CA GLY A 472 -1.12 7.27 -4.05
C GLY A 472 -2.05 8.30 -3.38
N GLY A 473 -1.46 9.42 -2.98
CA GLY A 473 -2.22 10.59 -2.54
C GLY A 473 -2.91 11.31 -3.70
N ARG A 474 -3.70 12.34 -3.37
CA ARG A 474 -4.35 13.22 -4.37
C ARG A 474 -3.30 13.92 -5.24
N GLY A 475 -3.52 14.04 -6.55
CA GLY A 475 -2.50 14.53 -7.49
C GLY A 475 -1.29 13.61 -7.72
N SER A 476 -1.31 12.35 -7.23
CA SER A 476 -0.23 11.38 -7.42
C SER A 476 0.16 11.21 -8.89
N LYS A 477 1.47 11.23 -9.17
CA LYS A 477 2.02 11.04 -10.53
C LYS A 477 1.84 9.60 -11.02
N ARG A 478 1.74 8.62 -10.10
CA ARG A 478 1.39 7.23 -10.42
C ARG A 478 0.07 7.15 -11.20
N GLY A 479 -0.82 8.10 -10.95
CA GLY A 479 -2.11 8.21 -11.62
C GLY A 479 -3.11 7.17 -11.13
N PHE A 480 -3.99 6.73 -12.03
CA PHE A 480 -5.11 5.87 -11.69
C PHE A 480 -5.15 4.58 -12.51
N PHE A 481 -5.56 3.51 -11.83
CA PHE A 481 -5.73 2.17 -12.35
C PHE A 481 -7.18 1.76 -12.24
N GLY A 482 -7.68 0.99 -13.20
CA GLY A 482 -9.00 0.42 -13.08
C GLY A 482 -9.40 -0.44 -14.25
N ILE A 483 -10.70 -0.49 -14.51
CA ILE A 483 -11.29 -1.37 -15.51
C ILE A 483 -12.06 -0.55 -16.52
N TRP A 484 -11.83 -0.83 -17.80
CA TRP A 484 -12.68 -0.36 -18.88
C TRP A 484 -13.73 -1.42 -19.19
N THR A 485 -14.95 -0.98 -19.49
CA THR A 485 -16.05 -1.81 -20.00
C THR A 485 -16.84 -1.04 -21.04
N ASP A 486 -17.79 -1.71 -21.70
CA ASP A 486 -18.83 -1.02 -22.46
C ASP A 486 -19.62 -0.03 -21.56
N ALA A 487 -20.00 1.12 -22.11
CA ALA A 487 -20.68 2.18 -21.36
C ALA A 487 -22.11 1.83 -20.94
N LEU A 488 -22.81 1.02 -21.73
CA LEU A 488 -24.16 0.53 -21.44
C LEU A 488 -24.15 -0.70 -20.52
N LYS A 489 -22.96 -1.26 -20.24
CA LYS A 489 -22.77 -2.43 -19.37
C LYS A 489 -23.64 -3.61 -19.84
N GLU A 490 -23.65 -3.86 -21.15
CA GLU A 490 -24.40 -4.96 -21.75
C GLU A 490 -23.98 -6.32 -21.17
N GLU A 491 -24.91 -7.28 -21.16
CA GLU A 491 -24.62 -8.65 -20.72
C GLU A 491 -23.47 -9.22 -21.55
N HIS A 492 -22.45 -9.77 -20.88
CA HIS A 492 -21.21 -10.26 -21.49
C HIS A 492 -20.33 -9.18 -22.15
N SER A 493 -20.48 -7.90 -21.79
CA SER A 493 -19.57 -6.85 -22.27
C SER A 493 -18.13 -7.18 -21.87
N PRO A 494 -17.14 -6.94 -22.74
CA PRO A 494 -15.75 -7.16 -22.40
C PRO A 494 -15.30 -6.18 -21.33
N ASN A 495 -14.41 -6.66 -20.47
CA ASN A 495 -13.71 -5.88 -19.45
C ASN A 495 -12.20 -6.08 -19.59
N GLY A 496 -11.43 -5.06 -19.22
CA GLY A 496 -9.98 -5.16 -19.18
C GLY A 496 -9.34 -4.04 -18.37
N PRO A 497 -8.04 -4.14 -18.09
CA PRO A 497 -7.35 -3.18 -17.26
C PRO A 497 -7.01 -1.90 -18.03
N VAL A 498 -6.95 -0.80 -17.29
CA VAL A 498 -6.53 0.51 -17.80
C VAL A 498 -5.62 1.19 -16.79
N TRP A 499 -4.67 1.96 -17.29
CA TRP A 499 -3.79 2.80 -16.49
C TRP A 499 -3.54 4.14 -17.19
N TYR A 500 -3.75 5.23 -16.47
CA TYR A 500 -3.40 6.59 -16.89
C TYR A 500 -2.55 7.27 -15.82
N TRP A 501 -1.56 8.03 -16.26
CA TRP A 501 -0.62 8.79 -15.42
C TRP A 501 -0.43 10.20 -15.96
N LYS A 502 0.11 11.09 -15.12
CA LYS A 502 0.54 12.42 -15.55
C LYS A 502 1.99 12.34 -16.08
N PRO A 503 2.26 12.80 -17.32
CA PRO A 503 3.59 12.73 -17.92
C PRO A 503 4.61 13.67 -17.30
#